data_AF-A0A094JEU6-F1
#
_entry.id   AF-A0A094JEU6-F1
#
_cell.length_a   1.000
_cell.length_b   1.000
_cell.length_c   1.000
_cell.angle_alpha   90.00
_cell.angle_beta   90.00
_cell.angle_gamma   90.00
#
_symmetry.space_group_name_H-M   'P 1'
#
loop_
_entity.id
_entity.type
_entity.pdbx_description
1 polymer ?
#
loop_
_entity_poly.entity_id
_entity_poly.type
_entity_poly.pdbx_seq_one_letter_code
_entity_poly.pdbx_strand_id
1 'polypeptide(L)'
;MDTYLSSLLCLAAGGLFLVRNLSHLLNETQLRCYLQRSPKAKLWVNYFGFDRTFCLAQKLLLPLGCVVGCCLILLGCWDLLRLSGL
;
A
#
# COMPACT_ATOMS: atom_id res chain seq x y z
N MET A 1 0.33 5.30 -26.84
CA MET A 1 -0.73 5.57 -25.85
C MET A 1 -0.54 4.73 -24.60
N ASP A 2 -0.08 3.48 -24.74
CA ASP A 2 0.01 2.51 -23.64
C ASP A 2 0.99 2.92 -22.53
N THR A 3 2.08 3.61 -22.87
CA THR A 3 3.09 4.04 -21.91
C THR A 3 2.54 5.10 -20.95
N TYR A 4 1.94 6.18 -21.44
CA TYR A 4 1.32 7.21 -20.58
C TYR A 4 0.21 6.65 -19.70
N LEU A 5 -0.59 5.72 -20.23
CA LEU A 5 -1.61 5.03 -19.44
C LEU A 5 -0.96 4.22 -18.31
N SER A 6 0.13 3.49 -18.60
CA SER A 6 0.86 2.73 -17.58
C SER A 6 1.50 3.63 -16.51
N SER A 7 2.08 4.78 -16.87
CA SER A 7 2.67 5.72 -15.92
C SER A 7 1.59 6.33 -15.00
N LEU A 8 0.43 6.68 -15.57
CA LEU A 8 -0.73 7.16 -14.81
C LEU A 8 -1.28 6.08 -13.87
N LEU A 9 -1.35 4.83 -14.32
CA LEU A 9 -1.76 3.70 -13.48
C LEU A 9 -0.77 3.46 -12.32
N CYS A 10 0.54 3.58 -12.56
CA CYS A 10 1.56 3.48 -11.51
C CYS A 10 1.40 4.58 -10.46
N LEU A 11 1.16 5.83 -10.87
CA LEU A 11 0.88 6.94 -9.95
C LEU A 11 -0.39 6.72 -9.15
N ALA A 12 -1.49 6.35 -9.82
CA ALA A 12 -2.77 6.12 -9.16
C ALA A 12 -2.69 4.95 -8.18
N ALA A 13 -2.10 3.82 -8.59
CA ALA A 13 -1.89 2.67 -7.72
C ALA A 13 -0.97 3.02 -6.54
N GLY A 14 0.17 3.66 -6.80
CA GLY A 14 1.12 4.06 -5.77
C GLY A 14 0.49 5.01 -4.74
N GLY A 15 -0.27 6.01 -5.20
CA GLY A 15 -1.01 6.93 -4.34
C GLY A 15 -2.07 6.23 -3.49
N LEU A 16 -2.89 5.35 -4.10
CA LEU A 16 -3.90 4.58 -3.37
C LEU A 16 -3.27 3.64 -2.33
N PHE A 17 -2.18 2.95 -2.67
CA PHE A 17 -1.45 2.11 -1.72
C PHE A 17 -0.87 2.94 -0.59
N LEU A 18 -0.24 4.07 -0.90
CA LEU A 18 0.38 4.94 0.10
C LEU A 18 -0.68 5.45 1.08
N VAL A 19 -1.75 6.09 0.58
CA VAL A 19 -2.81 6.67 1.42
C VAL A 19 -3.47 5.60 2.29
N ARG A 20 -3.82 4.44 1.71
CA ARG A 20 -4.47 3.36 2.46
C ARG A 20 -3.56 2.81 3.56
N ASN A 21 -2.30 2.53 3.24
CA ASN A 21 -1.36 1.98 4.22
C ASN A 21 -1.02 3.01 5.32
N LEU A 22 -0.90 4.30 4.97
CA LEU A 22 -0.72 5.38 5.95
C LEU A 22 -1.92 5.51 6.88
N SER A 23 -3.15 5.46 6.34
CA SER A 23 -4.38 5.54 7.15
C SER A 23 -4.44 4.42 8.18
N HIS A 24 -4.10 3.19 7.79
CA HIS A 24 -4.03 2.06 8.72
C HIS A 24 -2.88 2.15 9.72
N LEU A 25 -1.77 2.79 9.36
CA LEU A 25 -0.62 2.96 10.24
C LEU A 25 -0.85 4.07 11.29
N LEU A 26 -1.55 5.14 10.90
CA LEU A 26 -1.90 6.26 11.76
C LEU A 26 -3.13 5.99 12.64
N ASN A 27 -4.07 5.15 12.17
CA ASN A 27 -5.29 4.84 12.89
C ASN A 27 -5.36 3.36 13.27
N GLU A 28 -4.93 3.07 14.49
CA GLU A 28 -4.94 1.73 15.05
C GLU A 28 -6.34 1.09 15.05
N THR A 29 -7.38 1.88 15.34
CA THR A 29 -8.77 1.40 15.34
C THR A 29 -9.19 0.91 13.96
N GLN A 30 -8.79 1.63 12.89
CA GLN A 30 -9.05 1.18 11.51
C GLN A 30 -8.29 -0.10 11.18
N LEU A 31 -7.04 -0.25 11.62
CA LEU A 31 -6.27 -1.47 11.41
C LEU A 31 -6.91 -2.68 12.13
N ARG A 32 -7.33 -2.51 13.38
CA ARG A 32 -8.03 -3.56 14.14
C ARG A 32 -9.33 -3.97 13.44
N CYS A 33 -10.14 -3.00 13.02
CA CYS A 33 -11.35 -3.25 12.23
C CYS A 33 -11.06 -3.99 10.92
N TYR A 34 -9.98 -3.62 10.21
CA TYR A 34 -9.56 -4.29 8.97
C TYR A 34 -9.17 -5.74 9.22
N LEU A 35 -8.39 -6.02 10.27
CA LEU A 35 -7.96 -7.37 10.61
C LEU A 35 -9.13 -8.28 10.99
N GLN A 36 -10.19 -7.72 11.60
CA GLN A 36 -11.38 -8.47 11.99
C GLN A 36 -12.36 -8.69 10.83
N ARG A 37 -12.51 -7.73 9.92
CA ARG A 37 -13.53 -7.74 8.86
C ARG A 37 -13.04 -8.25 7.51
N SER A 38 -11.76 -8.06 7.18
CA SER A 38 -11.24 -8.43 5.86
C SER A 38 -11.05 -9.95 5.75
N PRO A 39 -11.62 -10.63 4.74
CA PRO A 39 -11.46 -12.08 4.57
C PRO A 39 -9.98 -12.46 4.39
N LYS A 40 -9.20 -11.61 3.71
CA LYS A 40 -7.76 -11.79 3.55
C LYS A 40 -7.06 -11.73 4.90
N ALA A 41 -7.32 -10.69 5.70
CA ALA A 41 -6.68 -10.53 6.99
C ALA A 41 -7.09 -11.62 8.00
N LYS A 42 -8.34 -12.09 7.90
CA LYS A 42 -8.88 -13.16 8.75
C LYS A 42 -8.12 -14.48 8.59
N LEU A 43 -7.63 -14.79 7.39
CA LEU A 43 -6.74 -15.94 7.18
C LEU A 43 -5.45 -15.83 7.99
N TRP A 44 -4.83 -14.65 8.01
CA TRP A 44 -3.61 -14.39 8.78
C TRP A 44 -3.89 -14.41 10.29
N VAL A 45 -4.99 -13.79 10.72
CA VAL A 45 -5.43 -13.80 12.13
C VAL A 45 -5.70 -15.24 12.61
N ASN A 46 -6.35 -16.07 11.79
CA ASN A 46 -6.62 -17.46 12.14
C ASN A 46 -5.34 -18.30 12.23
N TYR A 47 -4.33 -18.01 11.40
CA TYR A 47 -3.09 -18.78 11.35
C TYR A 47 -2.07 -18.36 12.42
N PHE A 48 -1.91 -17.05 12.63
CA PHE A 48 -0.87 -16.49 13.52
C PHE A 48 -1.41 -15.94 14.85
N GLY A 49 -2.72 -15.78 14.98
CA GLY A 49 -3.36 -15.07 16.10
C GLY A 49 -3.45 -13.57 15.85
N PHE A 50 -4.40 -12.92 16.53
CA PHE A 50 -4.70 -11.50 16.33
C PHE A 50 -3.52 -10.59 16.68
N ASP A 51 -2.94 -10.73 17.87
CA ASP A 51 -1.88 -9.82 18.36
C ASP A 51 -0.60 -9.90 17.51
N ARG A 52 -0.23 -11.11 17.08
CA ARG A 52 0.93 -11.30 16.19
C ARG A 52 0.67 -10.71 14.82
N THR A 53 -0.52 -10.92 14.25
CA THR A 53 -0.90 -10.36 12.95
C THR A 53 -0.94 -8.84 13.00
N PHE A 54 -1.47 -8.28 14.09
CA PHE A 54 -1.51 -6.84 14.32
C PHE A 54 -0.10 -6.25 14.42
N CYS A 55 0.78 -6.84 15.22
CA CYS A 55 2.17 -6.41 15.37
C CYS A 55 2.95 -6.49 14.04
N LEU A 56 2.80 -7.60 13.30
CA LEU A 56 3.40 -7.79 11.98
C LEU A 56 2.87 -6.77 10.96
N ALA A 57 1.55 -6.51 10.98
CA ALA A 57 0.95 -5.54 10.09
C ALA A 57 1.50 -4.13 10.35
N GLN A 58 1.54 -3.71 11.61
CA GLN A 58 1.98 -2.36 11.98
C GLN A 58 3.48 -2.14 11.80
N LYS A 59 4.32 -3.13 12.13
CA LYS A 59 5.79 -2.96 12.09
C LYS A 59 6.41 -3.30 10.75
N LEU A 60 5.79 -4.17 9.94
CA LEU A 60 6.40 -4.68 8.71
C LEU A 60 5.51 -4.45 7.48
N LEU A 61 4.27 -4.98 7.46
CA LEU A 61 3.48 -5.01 6.22
C LEU A 61 3.01 -3.62 5.77
N LEU A 62 2.55 -2.78 6.71
CA LEU A 62 2.09 -1.42 6.39
C LEU A 62 3.26 -0.51 5.99
N PRO A 63 4.40 -0.45 6.74
CA PRO A 63 5.58 0.28 6.28
C PRO A 63 6.10 -0.19 4.93
N LEU A 64 6.18 -1.50 4.70
CA LEU A 64 6.60 -2.06 3.42
C LEU A 64 5.63 -1.66 2.30
N GLY A 65 4.32 -1.69 2.56
CA GLY A 65 3.30 -1.21 1.63
C GLY A 65 3.44 0.27 1.30
N CYS A 66 3.86 1.11 2.25
CA CYS A 66 4.17 2.52 2.00
C CYS A 66 5.42 2.66 1.11
N VAL A 67 6.48 1.90 1.37
CA VAL A 67 7.70 1.90 0.55
C VAL A 67 7.36 1.51 -0.89
N VAL A 68 6.59 0.44 -1.10
CA VAL A 68 6.14 0.02 -2.44
C VAL A 68 5.30 1.12 -3.10
N GLY A 69 4.41 1.78 -2.35
CA GLY A 69 3.64 2.92 -2.85
C GLY A 69 4.53 4.07 -3.33
N CYS A 70 5.53 4.46 -2.53
CA CYS A 70 6.53 5.47 -2.90
C CYS A 70 7.31 5.06 -4.16
N CYS A 71 7.75 3.80 -4.27
CA CYS A 71 8.45 3.31 -5.45
C CYS A 71 7.59 3.40 -6.71
N LEU A 72 6.30 3.02 -6.63
CA LEU A 72 5.37 3.13 -7.76
C LEU A 72 5.14 4.58 -8.19
N ILE A 73 5.06 5.50 -7.23
CA ILE A 73 4.93 6.94 -7.51
C ILE A 73 6.19 7.45 -8.21
N LEU A 74 7.38 7.12 -7.68
CA LEU A 74 8.65 7.53 -8.26
C LEU A 74 8.84 6.99 -9.67
N LEU A 75 8.48 5.72 -9.91
CA LEU A 75 8.53 5.11 -11.24
C LEU A 75 7.57 5.80 -12.21
N GLY A 76 6.34 6.06 -11.80
CA GLY A 76 5.36 6.78 -12.63
C GLY A 76 5.78 8.22 -12.95
N CYS A 77 6.33 8.94 -11.98
CA CYS A 77 6.87 10.29 -12.17
C CYS A 77 8.08 10.28 -13.12
N TRP A 78 9.02 9.36 -12.90
CA TRP A 78 10.23 9.23 -13.73
C TRP A 78 9.87 8.94 -15.19
N ASP A 79 8.94 8.01 -15.41
CA ASP A 79 8.49 7.64 -16.75
C ASP A 79 7.76 8.80 -17.45
N LEU A 80 6.94 9.56 -16.71
CA LEU A 80 6.31 10.78 -17.25
C LEU A 80 7.32 11.86 -17.62
N LEU A 81 8.34 12.09 -16.77
CA LEU A 81 9.41 13.06 -17.06
C LEU A 81 10.15 12.68 -18.34
N ARG A 82 10.53 11.39 -18.46
CA ARG A 82 11.18 10.86 -19.65
C ARG A 82 10.32 11.01 -20.91
N LEU A 83 9.02 10.74 -20.80
CA LEU A 83 8.06 10.89 -21.89
C LEU A 83 7.80 12.35 -22.28
N SER A 84 8.01 13.30 -21.36
CA SER A 84 7.90 14.74 -21.63
C SER A 84 9.14 15.34 -22.31
N GLY A 85 10.21 14.55 -22.51
CA GLY A 85 11.46 15.01 -23.12
C GLY A 85 12.39 15.77 -22.16
N LEU A 86 12.19 15.61 -20.85
CA LEU A 86 13.05 16.09 -19.77
C LEU A 86 14.01 15.00 -19.29
#